data_AF-A0A976KC61-F1
#
_entry.id   AF-A0A976KC61-F1
#
_cell.length_a   1.000
_cell.length_b   1.000
_cell.length_c   1.000
_cell.angle_alpha   90.00
_cell.angle_beta   90.00
_cell.angle_gamma   90.00
#
_symmetry.space_group_name_H-M   'P 1'
#
loop_
_entity.id
_entity.type
_entity.pdbx_description
1 polymer ?
#
loop_
_entity_poly.entity_id
_entity_poly.type
_entity_poly.pdbx_seq_one_letter_code
_entity_poly.pdbx_strand_id
1 'polypeptide(L)' 'GTEMVMPGDNVNLTVELIAPIAMEKGVRFAIREGGRTVGAGTVTEIIE' A
#
# COMPACT_ATOMS: atom_id res chain seq x y z
N GLY A 1 0.29 19.83 -9.02
CA GLY A 1 -0.14 18.45 -8.73
C GLY A 1 -0.15 18.28 -7.24
N THR A 2 -1.04 17.48 -6.68
CA THR A 2 -1.08 17.24 -5.23
C THR A 2 0.18 16.46 -4.87
N GLU A 3 1.13 17.10 -4.18
CA GLU A 3 2.43 16.52 -3.84
C GLU A 3 2.34 15.47 -2.72
N MET A 4 1.18 15.39 -2.05
CA MET A 4 0.94 14.52 -0.91
C MET A 4 -0.43 13.84 -1.00
N VAL A 5 -0.53 12.66 -0.38
CA VAL A 5 -1.77 11.93 -0.15
C VAL A 5 -2.38 12.41 1.16
N MET A 6 -3.65 12.79 1.16
CA MET A 6 -4.35 13.27 2.35
C MET A 6 -5.17 12.15 3.00
N PRO A 7 -5.45 12.23 4.32
CA PRO A 7 -6.36 11.29 4.97
C PRO A 7 -7.74 11.28 4.31
N GLY A 8 -8.21 10.10 3.90
CA GLY A 8 -9.48 9.91 3.20
C GLY A 8 -9.36 9.77 1.69
N ASP A 9 -8.18 10.03 1.11
CA ASP A 9 -7.97 9.86 -0.33
C ASP A 9 -7.88 8.38 -0.71
N ASN A 10 -8.48 8.04 -1.86
CA ASN A 10 -8.26 6.77 -2.54
C ASN A 10 -7.22 6.99 -3.64
N VAL A 11 -6.06 6.36 -3.51
CA VAL A 11 -4.93 6.52 -4.42
C VAL A 11 -4.33 5.17 -4.81
N ASN A 12 -3.74 5.12 -6.01
CA ASN A 12 -2.88 4.01 -6.43
C ASN A 12 -1.43 4.32 -6.02
N LEU A 13 -0.73 3.33 -5.47
CA LEU A 13 0.64 3.46 -4.99
C LEU A 13 1.49 2.33 -5.55
N THR A 14 2.72 2.66 -5.96
CA THR A 14 3.79 1.69 -6.23
C THR A 14 4.59 1.50 -4.94
N VAL A 15 4.79 0.26 -4.51
CA VAL A 15 5.46 -0.06 -3.24
C VAL A 15 6.59 -1.05 -3.50
N GLU A 16 7.77 -0.76 -2.97
CA GLU A 16 8.93 -1.66 -2.96
C GLU A 16 9.07 -2.28 -1.57
N LEU A 17 9.19 -3.60 -1.50
CA LEU A 17 9.38 -4.31 -0.24
C LEU A 17 10.86 -4.55 0.03
N ILE A 18 11.28 -4.37 1.28
CA ILE A 18 12.67 -4.62 1.71
C ILE A 18 13.07 -6.11 1.68
N ALA A 19 12.08 -7.00 1.59
CA ALA A 19 12.26 -8.45 1.54
C ALA A 19 11.15 -9.07 0.70
N PRO A 20 11.42 -10.19 0.00
CA PRO A 20 10.41 -10.88 -0.79
C PRO A 20 9.33 -11.46 0.13
N ILE A 21 8.08 -11.24 -0.25
CA ILE A 21 6.90 -11.79 0.42
C ILE A 21 6.04 -12.48 -0.65
N ALA A 22 5.56 -13.69 -0.35
CA ALA A 22 4.60 -14.36 -1.20
C ALA A 22 3.31 -13.54 -1.28
N MET A 23 2.92 -13.15 -2.49
CA MET A 23 1.78 -12.26 -2.73
C MET A 23 1.03 -12.64 -4.01
N GLU A 24 -0.25 -12.31 -4.04
CA GLU A 24 -1.13 -12.49 -5.19
C GLU A 24 -1.96 -11.23 -5.41
N LYS A 25 -2.41 -10.98 -6.65
CA LYS A 25 -3.37 -9.90 -6.94
C LYS A 25 -4.65 -10.13 -6.14
N GLY A 26 -5.20 -9.07 -5.56
CA GLY A 26 -6.40 -9.13 -4.72
C GLY A 26 -6.15 -9.39 -3.24
N VAL A 27 -4.91 -9.70 -2.84
CA VAL A 27 -4.54 -9.78 -1.41
C VAL A 27 -4.75 -8.43 -0.74
N ARG A 28 -5.43 -8.42 0.40
CA ARG A 28 -5.65 -7.22 1.22
C ARG A 28 -4.52 -7.03 2.22
N PHE A 29 -4.15 -5.79 2.47
CA PHE A 29 -3.11 -5.43 3.43
C PHE A 29 -3.47 -4.16 4.22
N ALA A 30 -2.79 -3.95 5.34
CA ALA A 30 -2.87 -2.74 6.14
C ALA A 30 -1.48 -2.09 6.21
N ILE A 31 -1.44 -0.76 6.11
CA ILE A 31 -0.21 0.04 6.29
C ILE A 31 -0.19 0.52 7.73
N ARG A 32 0.93 0.29 8.42
CA ARG A 32 1.08 0.65 9.83
C ARG A 32 2.35 1.45 10.07
N GLU A 33 2.23 2.51 10.86
CA GLU A 33 3.34 3.36 11.29
C GLU A 33 3.16 3.69 12.78
N GLY A 34 4.24 3.63 13.56
CA GLY A 34 4.18 3.94 15.01
C GLY A 34 3.16 3.10 15.79
N GLY A 35 2.86 1.88 15.34
CA GLY A 35 1.88 0.98 15.95
C GLY A 35 0.41 1.23 15.53
N ARG A 36 0.11 2.28 14.77
CA ARG A 36 -1.24 2.64 14.31
C ARG A 36 -1.46 2.23 12.86
N THR A 37 -2.69 1.91 12.49
CA THR A 37 -3.08 1.71 11.09
C THR A 37 -3.31 3.07 10.44
N VAL A 38 -2.59 3.34 9.36
CA VAL A 38 -2.66 4.60 8.62
C VAL A 38 -3.26 4.44 7.22
N GLY A 39 -3.41 3.21 6.75
CA GLY A 39 -4.05 2.91 5.48
C GLY A 39 -4.43 1.44 5.35
N ALA A 40 -5.31 1.16 4.40
CA ALA A 40 -5.69 -0.19 3.99
C ALA A 40 -5.72 -0.25 2.48
N GLY A 41 -5.30 -1.38 1.92
CA GLY A 41 -5.13 -1.54 0.48
C GLY A 41 -5.39 -2.96 0.00
N THR A 42 -5.43 -3.09 -1.32
CA THR A 42 -5.52 -4.37 -2.02
C THR A 42 -4.49 -4.35 -3.13
N VAL A 43 -3.74 -5.44 -3.31
CA VAL A 43 -2.73 -5.57 -4.37
C VAL A 43 -3.44 -5.57 -5.73
N THR A 44 -3.16 -4.58 -6.57
CA THR A 44 -3.74 -4.46 -7.92
C THR A 44 -2.84 -5.13 -8.97
N GLU A 45 -1.53 -5.02 -8.82
CA GLU A 45 -0.53 -5.56 -9.74
C GLU A 45 0.76 -5.90 -9.00
N ILE A 46 1.49 -6.92 -9.49
CA ILE A 46 2.82 -7.31 -9.00
C ILE A 46 3.81 -6.87 -10.08
N ILE A 47 4.78 -6.07 -9.69
CA ILE A 47 5.83 -5.49 -10.53
C ILE A 47 7.18 -5.96 -9.98
N GLU A 48 8.14 -6.24 -10.86
CA GLU A 48 9.53 -6.67 -10.53
C GLU A 48 10.54 -5.61 -10.95
#